data_AF-A0A529HQ20-F1
#
_entry.id   AF-A0A529HQ20-F1
#
_cell.length_a   1.000
_cell.length_b   1.000
_cell.length_c   1.000
_cell.angle_alpha   90.00
_cell.angle_beta   90.00
_cell.angle_gamma   90.00
#
_symmetry.space_group_name_H-M   'P 1'
#
loop_
_entity.id
_entity.type
_entity.pdbx_description
1 polymer ?
#
loop_
_entity_poly.entity_id
_entity_poly.type
_entity_poly.pdbx_seq_one_letter_code
_entity_poly.pdbx_strand_id
1 'polypeptide(L)' 'MDQRVKPSPDEIRGSREDNPKMRERDLAAQLGISEAELVAAHCGHGAVRVEPRVNDLLSGLEAVGEVMA' A
#
# COMPACT_ATOMS: atom_id res chain seq x y z
N MET A 1 -8.17 -16.58 18.46
CA MET A 1 -7.61 -15.57 17.55
C MET A 1 -8.70 -15.29 16.53
N ASP A 2 -9.26 -14.10 16.57
CA ASP A 2 -10.45 -13.74 15.79
C ASP A 2 -10.08 -13.72 14.29
N GLN A 3 -10.48 -14.75 13.53
CA GLN A 3 -10.31 -14.78 12.08
C GLN A 3 -11.37 -13.85 11.47
N ARG A 4 -11.14 -12.55 11.54
CA ARG A 4 -11.84 -11.62 10.66
C ARG A 4 -11.52 -12.01 9.22
N VAL A 5 -12.57 -12.30 8.45
CA VAL A 5 -12.45 -12.49 7.01
C VAL A 5 -11.88 -11.20 6.43
N LYS A 6 -10.69 -11.28 5.83
CA LYS A 6 -10.06 -10.11 5.22
C LYS A 6 -10.86 -9.72 3.96
N PRO A 7 -11.07 -8.42 3.71
CA PRO A 7 -11.69 -7.97 2.47
C PRO A 7 -10.86 -8.43 1.27
N SER A 8 -11.55 -8.72 0.17
CA SER A 8 -10.93 -9.04 -1.10
C SER A 8 -10.19 -7.83 -1.68
N PRO A 9 -9.23 -8.04 -2.61
CA PRO A 9 -8.53 -6.93 -3.25
C PRO A 9 -9.48 -5.92 -3.93
N ASP A 10 -10.56 -6.41 -4.53
CA ASP A 10 -11.55 -5.57 -5.22
C ASP A 10 -12.32 -4.69 -4.24
N GLU A 11 -12.72 -5.22 -3.08
CA GLU A 11 -13.39 -4.46 -2.01
C GLU A 11 -12.46 -3.40 -1.40
N ILE A 12 -11.17 -3.71 -1.26
CA ILE A 12 -10.17 -2.74 -0.77
C ILE A 12 -10.03 -1.58 -1.76
N ARG A 13 -9.94 -1.87 -3.07
CA ARG A 13 -9.83 -0.82 -4.09
C ARG A 13 -11.11 0.00 -4.20
N GLY A 14 -12.29 -0.64 -4.15
CA GLY A 14 -13.57 0.08 -4.10
C GLY A 14 -13.67 1.03 -2.91
N SER A 15 -13.24 0.58 -1.73
CA SER A 15 -13.21 1.43 -0.52
C SER A 15 -12.31 2.66 -0.67
N ARG A 16 -11.22 2.55 -1.45
CA ARG A 16 -10.33 3.67 -1.79
C ARG A 16 -10.97 4.64 -2.77
N GLU A 17 -11.69 4.15 -3.77
CA GLU A 17 -12.44 4.97 -4.73
C GLU A 17 -13.55 5.76 -4.04
N ASP A 18 -14.23 5.18 -3.05
CA ASP A 18 -15.26 5.84 -2.25
C ASP A 18 -14.68 6.90 -1.29
N ASN A 19 -13.42 6.76 -0.89
CA ASN A 19 -12.75 7.64 0.08
C ASN A 19 -11.45 8.27 -0.49
N PRO A 20 -11.51 9.02 -1.61
CA PRO A 20 -10.32 9.42 -2.36
C PRO A 20 -9.42 10.43 -1.61
N LYS A 21 -9.97 11.13 -0.61
CA LYS A 21 -9.25 12.12 0.21
C LYS A 21 -8.71 11.56 1.53
N MET A 22 -9.10 10.34 1.90
CA MET A 22 -8.66 9.74 3.15
C MET A 22 -7.21 9.26 3.02
N ARG A 23 -6.42 9.40 4.09
CA ARG A 23 -5.08 8.82 4.15
C ARG A 23 -5.19 7.29 4.09
N GLU A 24 -4.27 6.65 3.37
CA GLU A 24 -4.21 5.20 3.19
C GLU A 24 -4.13 4.46 4.54
N ARG A 25 -3.35 5.01 5.49
CA ARG A 25 -3.25 4.51 6.85
C ARG A 25 -4.59 4.42 7.56
N ASP A 26 -5.37 5.50 7.49
CA ASP A 26 -6.64 5.58 8.22
C ASP A 26 -7.67 4.66 7.56
N LEU A 27 -7.66 4.57 6.23
CA LEU A 27 -8.50 3.64 5.46
C LEU A 27 -8.17 2.17 5.79
N ALA A 28 -6.87 1.80 5.83
CA ALA A 28 -6.45 0.45 6.19
C ALA A 28 -6.90 0.08 7.62
N ALA A 29 -6.77 1.01 8.57
CA ALA A 29 -7.23 0.82 9.94
C ALA A 29 -8.77 0.63 10.01
N GLN A 30 -9.55 1.39 9.23
CA GLN A 30 -11.01 1.22 9.15
C GLN A 30 -11.41 -0.14 8.57
N LEU A 31 -10.68 -0.62 7.56
CA LEU A 31 -10.87 -1.93 6.94
C LEU A 31 -10.35 -3.09 7.82
N GLY A 32 -9.62 -2.79 8.90
CA GLY A 32 -9.04 -3.80 9.78
C GLY A 32 -7.90 -4.59 9.15
N ILE A 33 -7.19 -3.99 8.19
CA ILE A 33 -6.02 -4.56 7.51
C ILE A 33 -4.78 -3.72 7.75
N SER A 34 -3.61 -4.24 7.40
CA SER A 34 -2.37 -3.47 7.38
C SER A 34 -2.30 -2.55 6.15
N GLU A 35 -1.53 -1.47 6.25
CA GLU A 35 -1.23 -0.58 5.11
C GLU A 35 -0.60 -1.33 3.94
N ALA A 36 0.27 -2.30 4.23
CA ALA A 36 0.92 -3.13 3.22
C ALA A 36 -0.09 -3.98 2.44
N GLU A 37 -1.15 -4.48 3.08
CA GLU A 37 -2.23 -5.21 2.41
C GLU A 37 -3.05 -4.29 1.50
N LEU A 38 -3.29 -3.04 1.93
CA LEU A 38 -3.94 -2.04 1.09
C LEU A 38 -3.12 -1.75 -0.18
N VAL A 39 -1.80 -1.55 -0.03
CA VAL A 39 -0.89 -1.35 -1.16
C VAL A 39 -0.82 -2.59 -2.05
N ALA A 40 -0.79 -3.80 -1.45
CA ALA A 40 -0.77 -5.05 -2.20
C ALA A 40 -2.01 -5.25 -3.07
N ALA A 41 -3.19 -4.84 -2.60
CA ALA A 41 -4.43 -4.87 -3.38
C ALA A 41 -4.39 -3.96 -4.63
N HIS A 42 -3.49 -2.96 -4.65
CA HIS A 42 -3.27 -2.03 -5.76
C HIS A 42 -2.10 -2.43 -6.67
N CYS A 43 -1.43 -3.57 -6.43
CA CYS A 43 -0.40 -4.06 -7.34
C CYS A 43 -1.00 -4.35 -8.73
N GLY A 44 -0.44 -3.73 -9.78
CA GLY A 44 -1.00 -3.74 -11.14
C GLY A 44 -2.04 -2.66 -11.41
N HIS A 45 -2.47 -1.91 -10.39
CA HIS A 45 -3.41 -0.79 -10.44
C HIS A 45 -2.75 0.50 -9.95
N GLY A 46 -1.53 0.76 -10.39
CA GLY A 46 -0.74 1.94 -10.00
C GLY A 46 0.32 1.68 -8.92
N ALA A 47 0.28 0.53 -8.23
CA ALA A 47 1.41 0.05 -7.44
C ALA A 47 2.14 -1.09 -8.17
N VAL A 48 3.45 -1.20 -7.92
CA VAL A 48 4.29 -2.28 -8.43
C VAL A 48 5.01 -2.93 -7.26
N ARG A 49 4.95 -4.25 -7.17
CA ARG A 49 5.70 -5.00 -6.15
C ARG A 49 7.17 -5.08 -6.58
N VAL A 50 8.05 -4.62 -5.69
CA VAL A 50 9.49 -4.74 -5.85
C VAL A 50 10.03 -5.84 -4.96
N GLU A 51 11.18 -6.38 -5.35
CA GLU A 51 11.93 -7.30 -4.49
C GLU A 51 12.40 -6.55 -3.22
N PRO A 52 12.24 -7.09 -2.00
CA PRO A 52 12.56 -6.40 -0.75
C PRO A 52 14.07 -6.30 -0.46
N ARG A 53 14.88 -5.91 -1.44
CA ARG A 53 16.32 -5.62 -1.29
C ARG A 53 16.52 -4.16 -0.88
N VAL A 54 16.22 -3.87 0.39
CA VAL A 54 16.20 -2.49 0.91
C VAL A 54 17.54 -1.80 0.76
N ASN A 55 18.66 -2.49 1.00
CA ASN A 55 20.00 -1.91 0.84
C ASN A 55 20.26 -1.46 -0.60
N ASP A 56 19.97 -2.32 -1.58
CA ASP A 56 20.15 -2.00 -3.00
C ASP A 56 19.29 -0.80 -3.41
N LEU A 57 18.05 -0.72 -2.90
CA LEU A 57 17.15 0.41 -3.15
C LEU A 57 17.72 1.71 -2.58
N LEU A 58 18.10 1.73 -1.30
CA LEU A 58 18.61 2.93 -0.64
C LEU A 58 19.92 3.42 -1.25
N SER A 59 20.85 2.52 -1.59
CA SER A 59 22.07 2.89 -2.30
C SER A 59 21.80 3.40 -3.71
N GLY A 60 20.79 2.85 -4.40
CA GLY A 60 20.40 3.30 -5.74
C GLY A 60 19.71 4.67 -5.77
N LEU A 61 19.04 5.09 -4.68
CA LEU A 61 18.33 6.37 -4.61
C LEU A 61 19.26 7.59 -4.72
N GLU A 62 20.56 7.47 -4.44
CA GLU A 62 21.51 8.58 -4.63
C GLU A 62 21.49 9.12 -6.07
N ALA A 63 21.30 8.23 -7.06
CA ALA A 63 21.31 8.58 -8.47
C ALA A 63 20.10 9.42 -8.92
N VAL A 64 19.02 9.52 -8.13
CA VAL A 64 17.80 10.26 -8.50
C VAL A 64 17.85 11.74 -8.10
N GLY A 65 18.87 12.18 -7.36
CA GLY A 65 19.03 13.57 -6.93
C GLY A 65 18.13 13.96 -5.74
N GLU A 66 17.72 15.23 -5.69
CA GLU A 66 16.90 15.77 -4.60
C GLU A 66 15.45 15.26 -4.67
N VAL A 67 14.95 14.73 -3.55
CA VAL A 67 13.60 14.15 -3.42
C VAL A 67 12.97 14.51 -2.06
N MET A 68 11.65 14.31 -1.95
CA MET A 68 10.92 14.42 -0.69
C MET A 68 10.83 13.05 0.00
N ALA A 69 11.11 13.01 1.30
CA ALA A 69 10.98 11.83 2.16
C ALA A 69 9.79 11.96 3.13
#